data_AF-A0A917G1N0-F1
#
_entry.id   AF-A0A917G1N0-F1
#
_cell.length_a   1.000
_cell.length_b   1.000
_cell.length_c   1.000
_cell.angle_alpha   90.00
_cell.angle_beta   90.00
_cell.angle_gamma   90.00
#
_symmetry.space_group_name_H-M   'P 1'
#
loop_
_entity.id
_entity.type
_entity.pdbx_description
1 polymer ?
#
loop_
_entity_poly.entity_id
_entity_poly.type
_entity_poly.pdbx_seq_one_letter_code
_entity_poly.pdbx_strand_id
1 'polypeptide(L)'
;MKDTFKQLAGLFSKSMTIALIAYPLLAAIDHFTEDSFGPFVQYKKLISTIWTFSSHHWEWIAVAVITMILSRGSLSLYAPLAQEIRHNLLEREMTRWLNTPYISPLHHLYMIHPPRWIKWSDKNPFRDTFYQFIVQAFRDVVYRRYDYTEFAPAGKRPTMGEVVPKKAWVNIAIYTLLGAVLLSVSFMGNGLNFFAGYYKFMIPVVIALFVRAAVIGLAIHDHANWSKIDQQLMDTFGQKELKTRWMELFPNQPRGKAILETWKNECTMRQDRDYQFRLTRRADVSSPNHYRQTPLNHAYDNPALPLCPFPAEQLPEWAENYQDMYVDRIGEHQQKQQNEIKELAKASGGKVVAFGQRKRKG
;
A
#
# COMPACT_ATOMS: atom_id res chain seq x y z
N MET A 1 -5.67 11.45 9.41
CA MET A 1 -6.74 12.26 8.80
C MET A 1 -8.17 11.83 9.20
N LYS A 2 -8.60 10.57 9.10
CA LYS A 2 -9.94 10.17 9.62
C LYS A 2 -10.02 10.27 11.14
N ASP A 3 -8.96 9.88 11.85
CA ASP A 3 -8.88 10.00 13.31
C ASP A 3 -8.76 11.45 13.75
N THR A 4 -7.96 12.26 13.05
CA THR A 4 -7.88 13.71 13.30
C THR A 4 -9.18 14.43 12.97
N PHE A 5 -9.94 13.98 11.96
CA PHE A 5 -11.27 14.52 11.67
C PHE A 5 -12.32 14.05 12.68
N LYS A 6 -12.33 12.78 13.10
CA LYS A 6 -13.19 12.31 14.18
C LYS A 6 -12.86 13.02 15.50
N GLN A 7 -11.58 13.26 15.76
CA GLN A 7 -11.10 14.05 16.90
C GLN A 7 -11.52 15.51 16.77
N LEU A 8 -11.35 16.16 15.62
CA LEU A 8 -11.78 17.53 15.38
C LEU A 8 -13.30 17.68 15.46
N ALA A 9 -14.06 16.78 14.85
CA ALA A 9 -15.52 16.75 14.93
C ALA A 9 -15.99 16.46 16.36
N GLY A 10 -15.30 15.57 17.07
CA GLY A 10 -15.56 15.29 18.48
C GLY A 10 -15.22 16.47 19.39
N LEU A 11 -14.10 17.16 19.15
CA LEU A 11 -13.72 18.39 19.85
C LEU A 11 -14.73 19.49 19.55
N PHE A 12 -15.09 19.70 18.29
CA PHE A 12 -16.10 20.67 17.88
C PHE A 12 -17.46 20.39 18.52
N SER A 13 -17.93 19.15 18.51
CA SER A 13 -19.18 18.75 19.18
C SER A 13 -19.12 19.00 20.69
N LYS A 14 -18.01 18.65 21.35
CA LYS A 14 -17.81 18.92 22.78
C LYS A 14 -17.77 20.42 23.07
N SER A 15 -17.03 21.20 22.29
CA SER A 15 -16.97 22.66 22.40
C SER A 15 -18.33 23.31 22.18
N MET A 16 -19.10 22.82 21.21
CA MET A 16 -20.47 23.30 20.93
C MET A 16 -21.43 22.93 22.06
N THR A 17 -21.29 21.74 22.65
CA THR A 17 -22.07 21.31 23.82
C THR A 17 -21.74 22.17 25.04
N ILE A 18 -20.45 22.42 25.30
CA ILE A 18 -20.00 23.31 26.38
C ILE A 18 -20.52 24.72 26.16
N ALA A 19 -20.48 25.23 24.92
CA ALA A 19 -21.03 26.53 24.57
C ALA A 19 -22.56 26.59 24.84
N LEU A 20 -23.30 25.58 24.39
CA LEU A 20 -24.76 25.48 24.62
C LEU A 20 -25.13 25.44 26.09
N ILE A 21 -24.33 24.76 26.94
CA ILE A 21 -24.56 24.67 28.39
C ILE A 21 -24.10 25.96 29.10
N ALA A 22 -23.01 26.58 28.64
CA ALA A 22 -22.50 27.82 29.22
C ALA A 22 -23.48 28.98 29.05
N TYR A 23 -24.24 29.04 27.94
CA TYR A 23 -25.20 30.12 27.70
C TYR A 23 -26.26 30.26 28.81
N PRO A 24 -27.08 29.25 29.15
CA PRO A 24 -28.10 29.37 30.21
C PRO A 24 -27.50 29.55 31.60
N LEU A 25 -26.33 28.96 31.88
CA LEU A 25 -25.65 29.15 33.17
C LEU A 25 -25.17 30.59 33.36
N LEU A 26 -24.50 31.14 32.36
CA LEU A 26 -24.02 32.53 32.39
C LEU A 26 -25.18 33.53 32.38
N ALA A 27 -26.28 33.20 31.67
CA ALA A 27 -27.51 33.99 31.68
C ALA A 27 -28.20 33.99 33.05
N ALA A 28 -28.24 32.85 33.75
CA ALA A 28 -28.79 32.76 35.09
C ALA A 28 -27.95 33.58 36.08
N ILE A 29 -26.62 33.49 36.01
CA ILE A 29 -25.72 34.30 36.85
C ILE A 29 -25.96 35.79 36.60
N ASP A 30 -25.97 36.22 35.34
CA ASP A 30 -26.26 37.62 34.94
C ASP A 30 -27.63 38.10 35.46
N HIS A 31 -28.65 37.24 35.47
CA HIS A 31 -29.98 37.56 36.00
C HIS A 31 -30.01 37.80 37.52
N PHE A 32 -29.14 37.11 38.27
CA PHE A 32 -29.06 37.24 39.73
C PHE A 32 -28.00 38.26 40.20
N THR A 33 -27.30 38.91 39.27
CA THR A 33 -26.32 39.96 39.59
C THR A 33 -26.93 41.33 39.29
N GLU A 34 -26.76 42.31 40.19
CA GLU A 34 -27.35 43.66 39.99
C GLU A 34 -26.69 44.43 38.84
N ASP A 35 -25.41 44.17 38.57
CA ASP A 35 -24.65 44.70 37.43
C ASP A 35 -24.42 43.64 36.35
N SER A 36 -24.36 44.06 35.08
CA SER A 36 -24.13 43.16 33.96
C SER A 36 -22.86 42.32 34.16
N PHE A 37 -23.00 40.99 34.11
CA PHE A 37 -21.91 40.06 34.31
C PHE A 37 -20.96 40.09 33.10
N GLY A 38 -19.81 40.75 33.26
CA GLY A 38 -18.81 40.98 32.21
C GLY A 38 -18.48 39.73 31.35
N PRO A 39 -18.27 38.53 31.92
CA PRO A 39 -18.04 37.32 31.14
C PRO A 39 -19.22 36.94 30.22
N PHE A 40 -20.47 37.14 30.65
CA PHE A 40 -21.63 36.86 29.81
C PHE A 40 -21.79 37.88 28.67
N VAL A 41 -21.47 39.15 28.92
CA VAL A 41 -21.44 40.19 27.88
C VAL A 41 -20.39 39.87 26.81
N GLN A 42 -19.17 39.46 27.23
CA GLN A 42 -18.13 39.01 26.30
C GLN A 42 -18.55 37.77 25.51
N TYR A 43 -19.19 36.81 26.18
CA TYR A 43 -19.71 35.59 25.55
C TYR A 43 -20.80 35.89 24.51
N LYS A 44 -21.77 36.76 24.81
CA LYS A 44 -22.77 37.26 23.86
C LYS A 44 -22.11 37.94 22.65
N LYS A 45 -21.09 38.77 22.88
CA LYS A 45 -20.34 39.44 21.79
C LYS A 45 -19.62 38.43 20.91
N LEU A 46 -19.01 37.40 21.49
CA LEU A 46 -18.37 36.32 20.74
C LEU A 46 -19.39 35.56 19.88
N ILE A 47 -20.51 35.11 20.45
CA ILE A 47 -21.57 34.43 19.69
C ILE A 47 -22.10 35.32 18.57
N SER A 48 -22.39 36.59 18.87
CA SER A 48 -22.87 37.55 17.87
C SER A 48 -21.87 37.72 16.73
N THR A 49 -20.56 37.82 17.04
CA THR A 49 -19.50 37.93 16.03
C THR A 49 -19.40 36.66 15.17
N ILE A 50 -19.49 35.47 15.79
CA ILE A 50 -19.50 34.20 15.06
C ILE A 50 -20.75 34.09 14.18
N TRP A 51 -21.90 34.54 14.67
CA TRP A 51 -23.16 34.52 13.94
C TRP A 51 -23.16 35.48 12.76
N THR A 52 -22.71 36.73 12.95
CA THR A 52 -22.58 37.71 11.86
C THR A 52 -21.59 37.23 10.81
N PHE A 53 -20.43 36.70 11.22
CA PHE A 53 -19.47 36.08 10.30
C PHE A 53 -20.08 34.89 9.54
N SER A 54 -20.73 33.97 10.25
CA SER A 54 -21.32 32.76 9.66
C SER A 54 -22.48 33.08 8.73
N SER A 55 -23.33 34.04 9.08
CA SER A 55 -24.44 34.49 8.24
C SER A 55 -23.95 35.29 7.03
N HIS A 56 -22.87 36.06 7.15
CA HIS A 56 -22.28 36.76 6.02
C HIS A 56 -21.55 35.83 5.04
N HIS A 57 -20.96 34.72 5.53
CA HIS A 57 -20.19 33.77 4.73
C HIS A 57 -20.79 32.37 4.64
N TRP A 58 -22.08 32.21 4.91
CA TRP A 58 -22.75 30.89 5.02
C TRP A 58 -22.55 30.02 3.78
N GLU A 59 -22.49 30.68 2.64
CA GLU A 59 -22.31 30.12 1.31
C GLU A 59 -20.97 29.41 1.14
N TRP A 60 -19.88 30.04 1.60
CA TRP A 60 -18.54 29.47 1.56
C TRP A 60 -18.36 28.39 2.61
N ILE A 61 -19.00 28.53 3.77
CA ILE A 61 -19.07 27.48 4.78
C ILE A 61 -19.76 26.24 4.18
N ALA A 62 -20.89 26.42 3.48
CA ALA A 62 -21.60 25.33 2.80
C ALA A 62 -20.73 24.69 1.71
N VAL A 63 -20.04 25.48 0.87
CA VAL A 63 -19.09 24.97 -0.13
C VAL A 63 -18.00 24.14 0.54
N ALA A 64 -17.40 24.61 1.63
CA ALA A 64 -16.35 23.87 2.34
C ALA A 64 -16.88 22.53 2.91
N VAL A 65 -18.05 22.53 3.55
CA VAL A 65 -18.68 21.34 4.13
C VAL A 65 -19.04 20.32 3.05
N ILE A 66 -19.69 20.76 1.97
CA ILE A 66 -20.06 19.88 0.84
C ILE A 66 -18.80 19.31 0.18
N THR A 67 -17.77 20.13 -0.05
CA THR A 67 -16.49 19.69 -0.62
C THR A 67 -15.87 18.59 0.23
N MET A 68 -15.90 18.75 1.55
CA MET A 68 -15.39 17.77 2.49
C MET A 68 -16.17 16.44 2.41
N ILE A 69 -17.50 16.50 2.35
CA ILE A 69 -18.36 15.32 2.25
C ILE A 69 -18.08 14.56 0.94
N LEU A 70 -18.05 15.27 -0.19
CA LEU A 70 -17.81 14.68 -1.51
C LEU A 70 -16.39 14.09 -1.64
N SER A 71 -15.38 14.78 -1.09
CA SER A 71 -13.98 14.36 -1.14
C SER A 71 -13.67 13.17 -0.23
N ARG A 72 -14.50 12.92 0.79
CA ARG A 72 -14.32 11.78 1.72
C ARG A 72 -14.37 10.44 1.01
N GLY A 73 -15.21 10.32 -0.01
CA GLY A 73 -15.29 9.12 -0.86
C GLY A 73 -14.01 8.89 -1.67
N SER A 74 -13.34 9.96 -2.10
CA SER A 74 -12.15 9.90 -2.96
C SER A 74 -10.99 9.15 -2.29
N LEU A 75 -10.78 9.37 -0.99
CA LEU A 75 -9.72 8.70 -0.22
C LEU A 75 -9.89 7.17 -0.16
N SER A 76 -11.12 6.67 -0.36
CA SER A 76 -11.37 5.23 -0.39
C SER A 76 -10.80 4.53 -1.62
N LEU A 77 -10.47 5.28 -2.68
CA LEU A 77 -9.91 4.75 -3.92
C LEU A 77 -8.42 4.41 -3.79
N TYR A 78 -7.69 5.02 -2.85
CA TYR A 78 -6.25 4.86 -2.71
C TYR A 78 -5.84 3.41 -2.40
N ALA A 79 -6.34 2.88 -1.28
CA ALA A 79 -5.91 1.59 -0.74
C ALA A 79 -6.15 0.39 -1.68
N PRO A 80 -7.36 0.20 -2.28
CA PRO A 80 -7.58 -0.93 -3.18
C PRO A 80 -6.69 -0.85 -4.42
N LEU A 81 -6.51 0.33 -5.00
CA LEU A 81 -5.62 0.52 -6.14
C LEU A 81 -4.17 0.26 -5.77
N ALA A 82 -3.71 0.77 -4.63
CA ALA A 82 -2.35 0.58 -4.16
C ALA A 82 -2.03 -0.90 -3.87
N GLN A 83 -3.01 -1.67 -3.35
CA GLN A 83 -2.88 -3.12 -3.19
C GLN A 83 -2.81 -3.84 -4.54
N GLU A 84 -3.67 -3.47 -5.50
CA GLU A 84 -3.66 -4.05 -6.85
C GLU A 84 -2.34 -3.77 -7.59
N ILE A 85 -1.81 -2.54 -7.50
CA ILE A 85 -0.50 -2.17 -8.04
C ILE A 85 0.61 -3.02 -7.41
N ARG A 86 0.60 -3.17 -6.07
CA ARG A 86 1.59 -3.98 -5.36
C ARG A 86 1.53 -5.46 -5.76
N HIS A 87 0.33 -5.98 -5.95
CA HIS A 87 0.11 -7.35 -6.45
C HIS A 87 0.68 -7.54 -7.85
N ASN A 88 0.28 -6.68 -8.80
CA ASN A 88 0.75 -6.74 -10.18
C ASN A 88 2.27 -6.59 -10.27
N LEU A 89 2.86 -5.73 -9.43
CA LEU A 89 4.30 -5.51 -9.38
C LEU A 89 5.03 -6.80 -8.97
N LEU A 90 4.57 -7.45 -7.90
CA LEU A 90 5.12 -8.72 -7.43
C LEU A 90 4.94 -9.84 -8.46
N GLU A 91 3.75 -9.99 -9.02
CA GLU A 91 3.43 -11.05 -9.98
C GLU A 91 4.27 -10.91 -11.26
N ARG A 92 4.41 -9.69 -11.80
CA ARG A 92 5.24 -9.44 -12.97
C ARG A 92 6.71 -9.67 -12.68
N GLU A 93 7.20 -9.26 -11.52
CA GLU A 93 8.58 -9.54 -11.13
C GLU A 93 8.79 -11.05 -10.94
N MET A 94 7.87 -11.78 -10.32
CA MET A 94 7.95 -13.23 -10.23
C MET A 94 7.99 -13.91 -11.61
N THR A 95 7.15 -13.44 -12.54
CA THR A 95 7.09 -13.95 -13.92
C THR A 95 8.42 -13.72 -14.65
N ARG A 96 9.02 -12.54 -14.50
CA ARG A 96 10.34 -12.20 -15.03
C ARG A 96 11.44 -13.15 -14.54
N TRP A 97 11.33 -13.67 -13.32
CA TRP A 97 12.31 -14.58 -12.74
C TRP A 97 11.90 -16.06 -12.81
N LEU A 98 10.76 -16.39 -13.43
CA LEU A 98 10.16 -17.74 -13.37
C LEU A 98 11.08 -18.82 -13.91
N ASN A 99 11.76 -18.56 -15.03
CA ASN A 99 12.64 -19.50 -15.72
C ASN A 99 14.08 -19.51 -15.20
N THR A 100 14.30 -18.96 -14.00
CA THR A 100 15.64 -18.82 -13.40
C THR A 100 15.75 -19.62 -12.10
N PRO A 101 16.97 -20.05 -11.72
CA PRO A 101 17.21 -20.75 -10.47
C PRO A 101 17.09 -19.83 -9.22
N TYR A 102 16.74 -18.55 -9.40
CA TYR A 102 16.79 -17.52 -8.37
C TYR A 102 15.41 -17.01 -7.99
N ILE A 103 15.16 -16.80 -6.70
CA ILE A 103 13.96 -16.10 -6.24
C ILE A 103 14.04 -14.63 -6.64
N SER A 104 12.92 -14.07 -7.08
CA SER A 104 12.90 -12.66 -7.48
C SER A 104 13.29 -11.75 -6.30
N PRO A 105 14.09 -10.69 -6.52
CA PRO A 105 14.59 -9.83 -5.44
C PRO A 105 13.46 -9.22 -4.61
N LEU A 106 12.38 -8.79 -5.27
CA LEU A 106 11.21 -8.22 -4.62
C LEU A 106 10.49 -9.25 -3.73
N HIS A 107 10.36 -10.48 -4.20
CA HIS A 107 9.73 -11.55 -3.44
C HIS A 107 10.57 -11.90 -2.21
N HIS A 108 11.89 -12.01 -2.36
CA HIS A 108 12.81 -12.22 -1.24
C HIS A 108 12.74 -11.07 -0.23
N LEU A 109 12.70 -9.81 -0.70
CA LEU A 109 12.51 -8.64 0.16
C LEU A 109 11.23 -8.75 0.98
N TYR A 110 10.11 -9.15 0.35
CA TYR A 110 8.82 -9.28 1.04
C TYR A 110 8.73 -10.48 2.00
N MET A 111 9.57 -11.51 1.83
CA MET A 111 9.68 -12.60 2.79
C MET A 111 10.45 -12.18 4.06
N ILE A 112 11.41 -11.27 3.95
CA ILE A 112 12.20 -10.76 5.09
C ILE A 112 11.53 -9.53 5.73
N HIS A 113 10.88 -8.70 4.92
CA HIS A 113 10.20 -7.48 5.33
C HIS A 113 8.75 -7.51 4.81
N PRO A 114 7.83 -8.15 5.56
CA PRO A 114 6.43 -8.27 5.17
C PRO A 114 5.85 -6.89 4.89
N PRO A 115 5.29 -6.68 3.70
CA PRO A 115 4.77 -5.38 3.33
C PRO A 115 3.61 -5.01 4.25
N ARG A 116 3.72 -3.85 4.89
CA ARG A 116 2.68 -3.37 5.80
C ARG A 116 1.38 -3.16 5.04
N TRP A 117 0.28 -3.44 5.73
CA TRP A 117 -1.07 -3.19 5.24
C TRP A 117 -1.22 -1.71 4.86
N ILE A 118 -1.95 -1.45 3.77
CA ILE A 118 -2.27 -0.09 3.37
C ILE A 118 -3.52 0.31 4.15
N LYS A 119 -3.37 1.25 5.11
CA LYS A 119 -4.48 1.67 5.99
C LYS A 119 -5.68 2.11 5.14
N TRP A 120 -6.80 1.41 5.30
CA TRP A 120 -8.12 1.85 4.83
C TRP A 120 -9.12 1.90 5.98
N SER A 121 -10.22 2.63 5.76
CA SER A 121 -11.28 2.88 6.72
C SER A 121 -11.73 1.63 7.46
N ASP A 122 -11.52 1.58 8.78
CA ASP A 122 -12.12 0.67 9.79
C ASP A 122 -12.21 -0.84 9.46
N LYS A 123 -11.60 -1.33 8.36
CA LYS A 123 -11.49 -2.76 8.03
C LYS A 123 -10.18 -3.29 8.62
N ASN A 124 -10.30 -4.46 9.24
CA ASN A 124 -9.27 -5.05 10.10
C ASN A 124 -7.90 -5.14 9.43
N PRO A 125 -6.91 -4.33 9.86
CA PRO A 125 -5.61 -4.24 9.21
C PRO A 125 -4.79 -5.53 9.27
N PHE A 126 -5.10 -6.41 10.22
CA PHE A 126 -4.49 -7.73 10.39
C PHE A 126 -5.16 -8.83 9.54
N ARG A 127 -6.16 -8.49 8.71
CA ARG A 127 -6.81 -9.38 7.75
C ARG A 127 -6.38 -9.16 6.29
N ASP A 128 -5.25 -8.46 6.07
CA ASP A 128 -4.70 -8.25 4.74
C ASP A 128 -4.15 -9.56 4.16
N THR A 129 -4.74 -10.07 3.08
CA THR A 129 -4.34 -11.33 2.46
C THR A 129 -3.10 -11.21 1.57
N PHE A 130 -2.54 -10.01 1.38
CA PHE A 130 -1.39 -9.84 0.50
C PHE A 130 -0.15 -10.62 0.97
N TYR A 131 0.12 -10.66 2.28
CA TYR A 131 1.24 -11.45 2.79
C TYR A 131 0.99 -12.96 2.68
N GLN A 132 -0.27 -13.40 2.80
CA GLN A 132 -0.67 -14.79 2.50
C GLN A 132 -0.37 -15.16 1.05
N PHE A 133 -0.68 -14.27 0.10
CA PHE A 133 -0.30 -14.44 -1.30
C PHE A 133 1.23 -14.55 -1.48
N ILE A 134 2.01 -13.67 -0.85
CA ILE A 134 3.48 -13.69 -0.92
C ILE A 134 4.05 -15.04 -0.45
N VAL A 135 3.58 -15.52 0.69
CA VAL A 135 4.07 -16.79 1.27
C VAL A 135 3.62 -17.98 0.43
N GLN A 136 2.39 -17.99 -0.08
CA GLN A 136 1.91 -19.04 -0.97
C GLN A 136 2.71 -19.08 -2.27
N ALA A 137 2.93 -17.92 -2.89
CA ALA A 137 3.79 -17.75 -4.05
C ALA A 137 5.23 -18.24 -3.79
N PHE A 138 5.77 -17.97 -2.60
CA PHE A 138 7.11 -18.44 -2.22
C PHE A 138 7.16 -19.95 -2.16
N ARG A 139 6.15 -20.59 -1.55
CA ARG A 139 6.02 -22.05 -1.54
C ARG A 139 5.95 -22.58 -2.96
N ASP A 140 5.07 -22.06 -3.80
CA ASP A 140 4.96 -22.52 -5.20
C ASP A 140 6.29 -22.40 -5.95
N VAL A 141 7.05 -21.32 -5.73
CA VAL A 141 8.38 -21.12 -6.31
C VAL A 141 9.40 -22.14 -5.80
N VAL A 142 9.51 -22.32 -4.49
CA VAL A 142 10.50 -23.23 -3.89
C VAL A 142 10.20 -24.69 -4.25
N TYR A 143 8.92 -25.07 -4.34
CA TYR A 143 8.51 -26.46 -4.55
C TYR A 143 8.36 -26.86 -6.03
N ARG A 144 8.20 -25.91 -6.97
CA ARG A 144 8.07 -26.23 -8.42
C ARG A 144 9.33 -26.00 -9.27
N ARG A 145 10.32 -25.21 -8.83
CA ARG A 145 11.42 -24.73 -9.70
C ARG A 145 12.56 -25.72 -9.92
N TYR A 146 12.23 -26.96 -10.24
CA TYR A 146 13.20 -27.94 -10.74
C TYR A 146 13.69 -27.59 -12.15
N ASP A 147 12.80 -27.05 -13.00
CA ASP A 147 13.11 -26.78 -14.42
C ASP A 147 13.29 -25.29 -14.70
N TYR A 148 14.55 -24.86 -14.82
CA TYR A 148 14.92 -23.52 -15.28
C TYR A 148 15.75 -23.61 -16.57
N THR A 149 15.50 -22.69 -17.50
CA THR A 149 16.18 -22.66 -18.80
C THR A 149 17.26 -21.57 -18.87
N GLU A 150 17.17 -20.56 -18.00
CA GLU A 150 17.96 -19.34 -18.10
C GLU A 150 18.60 -18.95 -16.76
N PHE A 151 19.77 -18.31 -16.82
CA PHE A 151 20.47 -17.75 -15.63
C PHE A 151 20.29 -16.23 -15.49
N ALA A 152 19.56 -15.62 -16.42
CA ALA A 152 19.22 -14.21 -16.42
C ALA A 152 17.69 -14.05 -16.38
N PRO A 153 17.16 -13.02 -15.71
CA PRO A 153 15.74 -12.74 -15.73
C PRO A 153 15.27 -12.37 -17.14
N ALA A 154 14.05 -12.77 -17.49
CA ALA A 154 13.46 -12.51 -18.79
C ALA A 154 13.18 -11.01 -18.97
N GLY A 155 13.91 -10.37 -19.90
CA GLY A 155 13.68 -8.99 -20.29
C GLY A 155 13.93 -7.95 -19.18
N LYS A 156 13.35 -6.75 -19.40
CA LYS A 156 13.49 -5.60 -18.49
C LYS A 156 12.44 -5.67 -17.38
N ARG A 157 12.68 -4.91 -16.31
CA ARG A 157 11.72 -4.73 -15.21
C ARG A 157 10.39 -4.17 -15.73
N PRO A 158 9.27 -4.56 -15.09
CA PRO A 158 7.96 -4.11 -15.51
C PRO A 158 7.84 -2.59 -15.37
N THR A 159 7.33 -1.96 -16.42
CA THR A 159 7.11 -0.51 -16.46
C THR A 159 5.88 -0.11 -15.67
N MET A 160 5.75 1.18 -15.30
CA MET A 160 4.57 1.67 -14.58
C MET A 160 3.27 1.41 -15.36
N GLY A 161 3.30 1.50 -16.70
CA GLY A 161 2.13 1.22 -17.54
C GLY A 161 1.69 -0.24 -17.54
N GLU A 162 2.60 -1.17 -17.24
CA GLU A 162 2.32 -2.60 -17.11
C GLU A 162 1.76 -2.95 -15.73
N VAL A 163 2.29 -2.31 -14.69
CA VAL A 163 1.91 -2.59 -13.29
C VAL A 163 0.57 -1.95 -12.94
N VAL A 164 0.32 -0.74 -13.43
CA VAL A 164 -0.91 0.01 -13.14
C VAL A 164 -2.06 -0.52 -13.99
N PRO A 165 -3.21 -0.89 -13.39
CA PRO A 165 -4.35 -1.40 -14.16
C PRO A 165 -4.90 -0.30 -15.07
N LYS A 166 -5.21 -0.65 -16.33
CA LYS A 166 -5.69 0.32 -17.35
C LYS A 166 -6.88 1.17 -16.88
N LYS A 167 -7.76 0.59 -16.07
CA LYS A 167 -8.91 1.28 -15.45
C LYS A 167 -8.50 2.50 -14.62
N ALA A 168 -7.33 2.50 -13.98
CA ALA A 168 -6.86 3.62 -13.17
C ALA A 168 -6.48 4.84 -14.04
N TRP A 169 -5.82 4.60 -15.18
CA TRP A 169 -5.49 5.66 -16.15
C TRP A 169 -6.76 6.27 -16.76
N VAL A 170 -7.71 5.41 -17.15
CA VAL A 170 -9.02 5.83 -17.65
C VAL A 170 -9.76 6.66 -16.60
N ASN A 171 -9.75 6.25 -15.34
CA ASN A 171 -10.38 7.02 -14.26
C ASN A 171 -9.72 8.39 -14.04
N ILE A 172 -8.39 8.49 -14.08
CA ILE A 172 -7.69 9.79 -14.01
C ILE A 172 -8.15 10.67 -15.17
N ALA A 173 -8.15 10.14 -16.40
CA ALA A 173 -8.55 10.90 -17.58
C ALA A 173 -10.01 11.38 -17.46
N ILE A 174 -10.94 10.50 -17.08
CA ILE A 174 -12.36 10.82 -16.91
C ILE A 174 -12.55 11.90 -15.84
N TYR A 175 -11.99 11.73 -14.64
CA TYR A 175 -12.17 12.70 -13.56
C TYR A 175 -11.55 14.06 -13.89
N THR A 176 -10.39 14.07 -14.55
CA THR A 176 -9.71 15.30 -14.96
C THR A 176 -10.47 16.01 -16.08
N LEU A 177 -10.90 15.26 -17.11
CA LEU A 177 -11.66 15.80 -18.24
C LEU A 177 -13.02 16.32 -17.78
N LEU A 178 -13.76 15.56 -16.99
CA LEU A 178 -15.06 15.97 -16.48
C LEU A 178 -14.93 17.20 -15.56
N GLY A 179 -13.90 17.24 -14.71
CA GLY A 179 -13.60 18.40 -13.87
C GLY A 179 -13.27 19.64 -14.71
N ALA A 180 -12.44 19.48 -15.73
CA ALA A 180 -12.07 20.56 -16.66
C ALA A 180 -13.28 21.06 -17.47
N VAL A 181 -14.10 20.16 -18.03
CA VAL A 181 -15.30 20.52 -18.78
C VAL A 181 -16.30 21.28 -17.89
N LEU A 182 -16.56 20.79 -16.68
CA LEU A 182 -17.45 21.49 -15.74
C LEU A 182 -16.92 22.87 -15.39
N LEU A 183 -15.60 23.01 -15.16
CA LEU A 183 -14.97 24.28 -14.89
C LEU A 183 -15.07 25.23 -16.10
N SER A 184 -14.77 24.75 -17.30
CA SER A 184 -14.82 25.52 -18.55
C SER A 184 -16.24 25.98 -18.88
N VAL A 185 -17.24 25.10 -18.80
CA VAL A 185 -18.65 25.46 -19.04
C VAL A 185 -19.12 26.49 -18.02
N SER A 186 -18.77 26.29 -16.75
CA SER A 186 -19.16 27.22 -15.68
C SER A 186 -18.49 28.60 -15.85
N PHE A 187 -17.23 28.62 -16.32
CA PHE A 187 -16.48 29.84 -16.55
C PHE A 187 -16.89 30.56 -17.84
N MET A 188 -17.19 29.85 -18.92
CA MET A 188 -17.69 30.45 -20.17
C MET A 188 -19.07 31.09 -19.99
N GLY A 189 -19.95 30.48 -19.20
CA GLY A 189 -21.29 31.03 -18.96
C GLY A 189 -21.30 32.25 -18.03
N ASN A 190 -20.39 32.30 -17.04
CA ASN A 190 -20.49 33.26 -15.93
C ASN A 190 -19.23 34.11 -15.69
N GLY A 191 -18.11 33.83 -16.36
CA GLY A 191 -16.83 34.50 -16.13
C GLY A 191 -16.39 34.47 -14.67
N LEU A 192 -15.91 35.61 -14.16
CA LEU A 192 -15.52 35.78 -12.75
C LEU A 192 -16.69 35.66 -11.77
N ASN A 193 -17.94 35.79 -12.24
CA ASN A 193 -19.12 35.58 -11.41
C ASN A 193 -19.32 34.11 -11.02
N PHE A 194 -18.50 33.18 -11.53
CA PHE A 194 -18.45 31.80 -11.04
C PHE A 194 -18.22 31.70 -9.52
N PHE A 195 -17.47 32.64 -8.95
CA PHE A 195 -17.22 32.73 -7.51
C PHE A 195 -18.32 33.50 -6.75
N ALA A 196 -19.37 33.93 -7.44
CA ALA A 196 -20.51 34.67 -6.90
C ALA A 196 -21.83 33.94 -7.21
N GLY A 197 -22.90 34.25 -6.45
CA GLY A 197 -24.22 33.68 -6.68
C GLY A 197 -24.26 32.15 -6.54
N TYR A 198 -25.22 31.48 -7.18
CA TYR A 198 -25.45 30.03 -7.01
C TYR A 198 -24.36 29.14 -7.63
N TYR A 199 -23.53 29.66 -8.54
CA TYR A 199 -22.52 28.87 -9.26
C TYR A 199 -21.39 28.35 -8.37
N LYS A 200 -21.12 29.01 -7.24
CA LYS A 200 -20.18 28.51 -6.22
C LYS A 200 -20.49 27.10 -5.72
N PHE A 201 -21.74 26.65 -5.79
CA PHE A 201 -22.12 25.29 -5.38
C PHE A 201 -21.66 24.21 -6.36
N MET A 202 -21.14 24.57 -7.54
CA MET A 202 -20.42 23.66 -8.44
C MET A 202 -18.96 23.43 -8.02
N ILE A 203 -18.36 24.35 -7.27
CA ILE A 203 -16.97 24.26 -6.80
C ILE A 203 -16.70 22.94 -6.06
N PRO A 204 -17.55 22.50 -5.10
CA PRO A 204 -17.37 21.21 -4.42
C PRO A 204 -17.28 20.01 -5.36
N VAL A 205 -18.08 20.00 -6.43
CA VAL A 205 -18.13 18.90 -7.39
C VAL A 205 -16.83 18.87 -8.20
N VAL A 206 -16.40 20.02 -8.70
CA VAL A 206 -15.16 20.17 -9.47
C VAL A 206 -13.95 19.78 -8.62
N ILE A 207 -13.85 20.29 -7.38
CA ILE A 207 -12.78 19.93 -6.45
C ILE A 207 -12.81 18.43 -6.17
N ALA A 208 -13.98 17.83 -5.89
CA ALA A 208 -14.07 16.40 -5.61
C ALA A 208 -13.56 15.54 -6.77
N LEU A 209 -13.84 15.91 -8.02
CA LEU A 209 -13.33 15.22 -9.21
C LEU A 209 -11.80 15.29 -9.29
N PHE A 210 -11.22 16.49 -9.12
CA PHE A 210 -9.76 16.64 -9.11
C PHE A 210 -9.10 15.90 -7.94
N VAL A 211 -9.71 15.91 -6.75
CA VAL A 211 -9.24 15.14 -5.60
C VAL A 211 -9.27 13.64 -5.91
N ARG A 212 -10.29 13.12 -6.61
CA ARG A 212 -10.30 11.70 -7.04
C ARG A 212 -9.14 11.39 -7.98
N ALA A 213 -8.92 12.22 -9.00
CA ALA A 213 -7.79 12.06 -9.91
C ALA A 213 -6.44 12.11 -9.17
N ALA A 214 -6.27 13.08 -8.26
CA ALA A 214 -5.07 13.25 -7.46
C ALA A 214 -4.81 12.06 -6.53
N VAL A 215 -5.83 11.52 -5.87
CA VAL A 215 -5.69 10.34 -5.00
C VAL A 215 -5.26 9.10 -5.78
N ILE A 216 -5.83 8.88 -6.98
CA ILE A 216 -5.41 7.79 -7.86
C ILE A 216 -3.96 8.00 -8.33
N GLY A 217 -3.62 9.21 -8.76
CA GLY A 217 -2.26 9.58 -9.16
C GLY A 217 -1.24 9.38 -8.03
N LEU A 218 -1.61 9.72 -6.80
CA LEU A 218 -0.77 9.51 -5.61
C LEU A 218 -0.53 8.02 -5.34
N ALA A 219 -1.56 7.16 -5.45
CA ALA A 219 -1.40 5.72 -5.29
C ALA A 219 -0.43 5.13 -6.33
N ILE A 220 -0.52 5.60 -7.58
CA ILE A 220 0.39 5.21 -8.67
C ILE A 220 1.82 5.67 -8.36
N HIS A 221 2.01 6.93 -8.02
CA HIS A 221 3.32 7.49 -7.69
C HIS A 221 3.99 6.77 -6.52
N ASP A 222 3.23 6.43 -5.48
CA ASP A 222 3.79 5.84 -4.27
C ASP A 222 4.16 4.36 -4.41
N HIS A 223 3.39 3.60 -5.20
CA HIS A 223 3.48 2.14 -5.21
C HIS A 223 3.94 1.53 -6.54
N ALA A 224 3.86 2.24 -7.66
CA ALA A 224 4.33 1.72 -8.95
C ALA A 224 5.78 2.14 -9.28
N ASN A 225 6.42 2.96 -8.42
CA ASN A 225 7.78 3.44 -8.66
C ASN A 225 8.84 2.49 -8.07
N TRP A 226 9.71 1.98 -8.94
CA TRP A 226 10.85 1.13 -8.57
C TRP A 226 11.92 1.85 -7.75
N SER A 227 12.02 3.19 -7.79
CA SER A 227 13.09 3.91 -7.07
C SER A 227 13.10 3.63 -5.57
N LYS A 228 11.93 3.58 -4.93
CA LYS A 228 11.82 3.29 -3.49
C LYS A 228 12.18 1.84 -3.19
N ILE A 229 11.78 0.93 -4.07
CA ILE A 229 12.06 -0.50 -3.94
C ILE A 229 13.54 -0.78 -4.15
N ASP A 230 14.16 -0.13 -5.14
CA ASP A 230 15.59 -0.21 -5.41
C ASP A 230 16.41 0.26 -4.22
N GLN A 231 16.01 1.35 -3.58
CA GLN A 231 16.66 1.82 -2.37
C GLN A 231 16.57 0.76 -1.27
N GLN A 232 15.38 0.20 -1.03
CA GLN A 232 15.21 -0.88 -0.05
C GLN A 232 16.03 -2.14 -0.38
N LEU A 233 16.09 -2.53 -1.65
CA LEU A 233 16.91 -3.67 -2.09
C LEU A 233 18.40 -3.41 -1.90
N MET A 234 18.86 -2.19 -2.18
CA MET A 234 20.24 -1.79 -1.94
C MET A 234 20.56 -1.73 -0.44
N ASP A 235 19.65 -1.22 0.39
CA ASP A 235 19.85 -1.12 1.84
C ASP A 235 19.85 -2.51 2.50
N THR A 236 18.96 -3.41 2.09
CA THR A 236 18.85 -4.76 2.67
C THR A 236 19.90 -5.73 2.13
N PHE A 237 20.22 -5.67 0.83
CA PHE A 237 21.03 -6.69 0.16
C PHE A 237 22.32 -6.17 -0.50
N GLY A 238 22.52 -4.85 -0.56
CA GLY A 238 23.65 -4.23 -1.27
C GLY A 238 23.56 -4.31 -2.80
N GLN A 239 22.48 -4.89 -3.35
CA GLN A 239 22.32 -5.13 -4.78
C GLN A 239 20.86 -4.99 -5.21
N LYS A 240 20.64 -4.34 -6.37
CA LYS A 240 19.28 -4.20 -6.95
C LYS A 240 18.71 -5.51 -7.47
N GLU A 241 19.55 -6.40 -7.98
CA GLU A 241 19.14 -7.68 -8.58
C GLU A 241 19.85 -8.84 -7.89
N LEU A 242 19.50 -9.05 -6.63
CA LEU A 242 20.05 -10.14 -5.84
C LEU A 242 19.66 -11.49 -6.45
N LYS A 243 20.65 -12.28 -6.86
CA LYS A 243 20.47 -13.64 -7.39
C LYS A 243 20.52 -14.66 -6.26
N THR A 244 19.48 -14.70 -5.42
CA THR A 244 19.42 -15.69 -4.34
C THR A 244 18.86 -17.01 -4.86
N ARG A 245 19.65 -18.08 -4.75
CA ARG A 245 19.18 -19.43 -5.05
C ARG A 245 18.21 -19.89 -3.97
N TRP A 246 17.18 -20.64 -4.35
CA TRP A 246 16.18 -21.09 -3.39
C TRP A 246 16.78 -21.95 -2.25
N MET A 247 17.83 -22.75 -2.51
CA MET A 247 18.53 -23.53 -1.48
C MET A 247 19.17 -22.66 -0.40
N GLU A 248 19.60 -21.44 -0.74
CA GLU A 248 20.18 -20.50 0.23
C GLU A 248 19.12 -19.97 1.20
N LEU A 249 17.84 -20.17 0.88
CA LEU A 249 16.68 -19.76 1.66
C LEU A 249 16.10 -20.90 2.47
N PHE A 250 16.70 -22.09 2.42
CA PHE A 250 16.17 -23.25 3.12
C PHE A 250 16.27 -23.07 4.66
N PRO A 251 15.35 -23.64 5.48
CA PRO A 251 15.31 -23.42 6.93
C PRO A 251 16.61 -23.65 7.71
N ASN A 252 17.50 -24.49 7.21
CA ASN A 252 18.81 -24.75 7.82
C ASN A 252 19.81 -23.60 7.56
N GLN A 253 19.61 -22.80 6.52
CA GLN A 253 20.45 -21.66 6.15
C GLN A 253 20.10 -20.40 6.95
N PRO A 254 21.05 -19.46 7.15
CA PRO A 254 20.80 -18.23 7.88
C PRO A 254 19.63 -17.40 7.32
N ARG A 255 19.50 -17.31 5.99
CA ARG A 255 18.40 -16.57 5.35
C ARG A 255 17.05 -17.27 5.53
N GLY A 256 17.01 -18.59 5.47
CA GLY A 256 15.78 -19.35 5.73
C GLY A 256 15.31 -19.25 7.18
N LYS A 257 16.25 -19.25 8.13
CA LYS A 257 15.95 -18.96 9.54
C LYS A 257 15.34 -17.57 9.71
N ALA A 258 15.93 -16.55 9.08
CA ALA A 258 15.40 -15.19 9.10
C ALA A 258 13.97 -15.11 8.52
N ILE A 259 13.70 -15.81 7.40
CA ILE A 259 12.35 -15.90 6.83
C ILE A 259 11.36 -16.55 7.81
N LEU A 260 11.74 -17.63 8.47
CA LEU A 260 10.91 -18.31 9.46
C LEU A 260 10.63 -17.44 10.68
N GLU A 261 11.64 -16.74 11.20
CA GLU A 261 11.50 -15.80 12.31
C GLU A 261 10.56 -14.65 11.94
N THR A 262 10.77 -14.04 10.77
CA THR A 262 9.89 -12.99 10.24
C THR A 262 8.45 -13.48 10.08
N TRP A 263 8.25 -14.67 9.51
CA TRP A 263 6.92 -15.26 9.37
C TRP A 263 6.24 -15.50 10.73
N LYS A 264 6.95 -16.08 11.70
CA LYS A 264 6.43 -16.27 13.07
C LYS A 264 6.03 -14.93 13.70
N ASN A 265 6.92 -13.95 13.64
CA ASN A 265 6.68 -12.61 14.21
C ASN A 265 5.46 -11.93 13.57
N GLU A 266 5.31 -12.01 12.24
CA GLU A 266 4.15 -11.44 11.54
C GLU A 266 2.85 -12.17 11.89
N CYS A 267 2.88 -13.50 12.03
CA CYS A 267 1.72 -14.29 12.45
C CYS A 267 1.29 -13.92 13.87
N THR A 268 2.22 -13.90 14.83
CA THR A 268 1.96 -13.48 16.21
C THR A 268 1.39 -12.06 16.26
N MET A 269 2.02 -11.10 15.55
CA MET A 269 1.53 -9.71 15.52
C MET A 269 0.10 -9.62 14.96
N ARG A 270 -0.25 -10.39 13.94
CA ARG A 270 -1.61 -10.41 13.37
C ARG A 270 -2.62 -11.05 14.31
N GLN A 271 -2.26 -12.14 14.97
CA GLN A 271 -3.10 -12.80 15.97
C GLN A 271 -3.36 -11.88 17.16
N ASP A 272 -2.31 -11.27 17.72
CA ASP A 272 -2.42 -10.32 18.83
C ASP A 272 -3.37 -9.16 18.49
N ARG A 273 -3.28 -8.62 17.27
CA ARG A 273 -4.15 -7.54 16.84
C ARG A 273 -5.59 -7.96 16.58
N ASP A 274 -5.84 -9.15 16.01
CA ASP A 274 -7.22 -9.68 15.89
C ASP A 274 -7.83 -9.88 17.27
N TYR A 275 -7.05 -10.41 18.21
CA TYR A 275 -7.46 -10.57 19.60
C TYR A 275 -7.83 -9.23 20.26
N GLN A 276 -6.94 -8.22 20.22
CA GLN A 276 -7.20 -6.89 20.77
C GLN A 276 -8.43 -6.21 20.12
N PHE A 277 -8.60 -6.39 18.81
CA PHE A 277 -9.76 -5.86 18.10
C PHE A 277 -11.08 -6.51 18.54
N ARG A 278 -11.10 -7.83 18.79
CA ARG A 278 -12.30 -8.54 19.28
C ARG A 278 -12.63 -8.15 20.72
N LEU A 279 -11.61 -8.09 21.59
CA LEU A 279 -11.77 -7.64 22.98
C LEU A 279 -12.41 -6.25 23.06
N THR A 280 -11.90 -5.29 22.28
CA THR A 280 -12.40 -3.90 22.32
C THR A 280 -13.82 -3.73 21.78
N ARG A 281 -14.30 -4.65 20.93
CA ARG A 281 -15.67 -4.58 20.37
C ARG A 281 -16.70 -5.42 21.11
N ARG A 282 -16.33 -6.17 22.16
CA ARG A 282 -17.20 -7.16 22.84
C ARG A 282 -17.92 -8.10 21.85
N ALA A 283 -17.34 -8.31 20.67
CA ALA A 283 -17.89 -9.22 19.67
C ALA A 283 -17.54 -10.64 20.11
N ASP A 284 -18.51 -11.33 20.73
CA ASP A 284 -18.40 -12.66 21.31
C ASP A 284 -17.32 -12.83 22.40
N VAL A 285 -17.64 -12.38 23.61
CA VAL A 285 -16.95 -12.81 24.85
C VAL A 285 -17.69 -13.99 25.50
N SER A 286 -18.61 -14.62 24.77
CA SER A 286 -19.54 -15.65 25.28
C SER A 286 -18.90 -17.04 25.48
N SER A 287 -17.61 -17.22 25.19
CA SER A 287 -16.90 -18.48 25.45
C SER A 287 -15.66 -18.25 26.32
N PRO A 288 -15.78 -18.27 27.66
CA PRO A 288 -14.69 -17.93 28.57
C PRO A 288 -13.59 -19.01 28.74
N ASN A 289 -13.67 -20.17 28.08
CA ASN A 289 -12.94 -21.37 28.54
C ASN A 289 -11.80 -21.89 27.65
N HIS A 290 -11.28 -21.16 26.66
CA HIS A 290 -10.19 -21.65 25.80
C HIS A 290 -8.90 -20.80 25.84
N TYR A 291 -8.74 -19.96 26.85
CA TYR A 291 -7.55 -19.13 27.02
C TYR A 291 -6.40 -19.89 27.68
N ARG A 292 -5.89 -20.94 27.02
CA ARG A 292 -4.60 -21.50 27.39
C ARG A 292 -3.53 -20.57 26.86
N GLN A 293 -2.98 -19.73 27.75
CA GLN A 293 -1.77 -18.95 27.49
C GLN A 293 -0.62 -19.93 27.20
N THR A 294 -0.44 -20.25 25.93
CA THR A 294 0.81 -20.78 25.40
C THR A 294 1.30 -19.77 24.37
N PRO A 295 2.60 -19.43 24.35
CA PRO A 295 3.14 -18.32 23.54
C PRO A 295 2.99 -18.49 22.00
N LEU A 296 2.35 -19.57 21.53
CA LEU A 296 2.14 -19.88 20.12
C LEU A 296 0.69 -20.23 19.73
N ASN A 297 -0.24 -20.35 20.69
CA ASN A 297 -1.61 -20.78 20.40
C ASN A 297 -2.62 -19.82 21.02
N HIS A 298 -2.81 -18.67 20.37
CA HIS A 298 -4.08 -17.95 20.50
C HIS A 298 -5.13 -18.72 19.69
N ALA A 299 -6.12 -19.28 20.38
CA ALA A 299 -7.16 -20.18 19.84
C ALA A 299 -8.16 -19.50 18.87
N TYR A 300 -7.65 -18.79 17.87
CA TYR A 300 -8.44 -18.16 16.82
C TYR A 300 -7.78 -18.36 15.45
N ASP A 301 -8.51 -18.99 14.54
CA ASP A 301 -8.14 -19.06 13.12
C ASP A 301 -8.36 -17.69 12.48
N ASN A 302 -7.36 -16.81 12.52
CA ASN A 302 -7.37 -15.63 11.67
C ASN A 302 -7.19 -16.11 10.22
N PRO A 303 -8.20 -15.97 9.33
CA PRO A 303 -8.18 -16.54 7.99
C PRO A 303 -7.14 -15.88 7.06
N ALA A 304 -6.57 -14.75 7.47
CA ALA A 304 -5.51 -14.05 6.73
C ALA A 304 -4.09 -14.43 7.19
N LEU A 305 -3.96 -15.45 8.06
CA LEU A 305 -2.64 -15.96 8.43
C LEU A 305 -2.04 -16.74 7.26
N PRO A 306 -0.81 -16.42 6.85
CA PRO A 306 -0.10 -17.23 5.86
C PRO A 306 0.22 -18.61 6.43
N LEU A 307 0.16 -19.63 5.58
CA LEU A 307 0.70 -20.95 5.88
C LEU A 307 2.22 -20.87 6.12
N CYS A 308 2.81 -21.88 6.76
CA CYS A 308 4.27 -21.91 6.94
C CYS A 308 4.98 -21.88 5.58
N PRO A 309 5.98 -20.99 5.38
CA PRO A 309 6.71 -20.90 4.11
C PRO A 309 7.47 -22.18 3.74
N PHE A 310 7.79 -23.01 4.74
CA PHE A 310 8.43 -24.31 4.57
C PHE A 310 7.58 -25.38 5.27
N PRO A 311 6.69 -26.11 4.56
CA PRO A 311 5.96 -27.23 5.14
C PRO A 311 6.92 -28.28 5.67
N ALA A 312 6.62 -28.81 6.87
CA ALA A 312 7.49 -29.75 7.59
C ALA A 312 7.59 -31.14 6.94
N GLU A 313 6.77 -31.43 5.93
CA GLU A 313 6.50 -32.81 5.49
C GLU A 313 7.23 -33.29 4.24
N GLN A 314 7.94 -32.46 3.48
CA GLN A 314 8.80 -32.96 2.41
C GLN A 314 9.76 -31.86 1.97
N LEU A 315 11.05 -32.07 2.18
CA LEU A 315 12.02 -31.59 1.20
C LEU A 315 11.66 -32.26 -0.13
N PRO A 316 11.48 -31.53 -1.23
CA PRO A 316 11.28 -32.19 -2.51
C PRO A 316 12.44 -33.17 -2.78
N GLU A 317 12.18 -34.35 -3.33
CA GLU A 317 13.24 -35.37 -3.55
C GLU A 317 14.42 -34.82 -4.38
N TRP A 318 14.13 -33.89 -5.28
CA TRP A 318 15.14 -33.21 -6.09
C TRP A 318 16.01 -32.21 -5.33
N ALA A 319 15.63 -31.80 -4.12
CA ALA A 319 16.36 -30.82 -3.33
C ALA A 319 17.75 -31.30 -2.92
N GLU A 320 17.91 -32.60 -2.67
CA GLU A 320 19.19 -33.22 -2.30
C GLU A 320 20.20 -33.15 -3.45
N ASN A 321 19.72 -33.31 -4.69
CA ASN A 321 20.55 -33.36 -5.90
C ASN A 321 20.65 -32.02 -6.65
N TYR A 322 20.03 -30.95 -6.13
CA TYR A 322 19.92 -29.69 -6.86
C TYR A 322 21.29 -29.02 -7.09
N GLN A 323 22.22 -29.14 -6.14
CA GLN A 323 23.54 -28.54 -6.30
C GLN A 323 24.29 -29.15 -7.48
N ASP A 324 24.21 -30.46 -7.65
CA ASP A 324 24.85 -31.19 -8.75
C ASP A 324 24.19 -30.82 -10.08
N MET A 325 22.85 -30.85 -10.14
CA MET A 325 22.11 -30.38 -11.32
C MET A 325 22.45 -28.94 -11.72
N TYR A 326 22.65 -28.06 -10.73
CA TYR A 326 22.99 -26.67 -10.99
C TYR A 326 24.35 -26.54 -11.64
N VAL A 327 25.34 -27.31 -11.18
CA VAL A 327 26.68 -27.37 -11.76
C VAL A 327 26.62 -27.94 -13.18
N ASP A 328 25.87 -29.01 -13.38
CA ASP A 328 25.70 -29.65 -14.70
C ASP A 328 25.07 -28.70 -15.72
N ARG A 329 23.96 -28.03 -15.36
CA ARG A 329 23.30 -27.05 -16.25
C ARG A 329 24.19 -25.83 -16.55
N ILE A 330 25.06 -25.42 -15.62
CA ILE A 330 26.06 -24.38 -15.91
C ILE A 330 27.03 -24.87 -17.00
N GLY A 331 27.52 -26.10 -16.88
CA GLY A 331 28.41 -26.72 -17.87
C GLY A 331 27.77 -26.77 -19.25
N GLU A 332 26.54 -27.27 -19.33
CA GLU A 332 25.77 -27.31 -20.58
C GLU A 332 25.57 -25.92 -21.19
N HIS A 333 25.23 -24.92 -20.37
CA HIS A 333 25.01 -23.56 -20.83
C HIS A 333 26.30 -22.92 -21.35
N GLN A 334 27.43 -23.12 -20.67
CA GLN A 334 28.73 -22.65 -21.16
C GLN A 334 29.10 -23.31 -22.48
N GLN A 335 28.83 -24.61 -22.64
CA GLN A 335 29.08 -25.34 -23.88
C GLN A 335 28.20 -24.83 -25.03
N LYS A 336 26.91 -24.58 -24.78
CA LYS A 336 25.99 -23.97 -25.76
C LYS A 336 26.49 -22.60 -26.22
N GLN A 337 26.87 -21.72 -25.28
CA GLN A 337 27.42 -20.41 -25.62
C GLN A 337 28.71 -20.50 -26.45
N GLN A 338 29.61 -21.42 -26.11
CA GLN A 338 30.82 -21.65 -26.90
C GLN A 338 30.50 -22.14 -28.31
N ASN A 339 29.51 -23.03 -28.47
CA ASN A 339 29.08 -23.52 -29.76
C ASN A 339 28.43 -22.42 -30.60
N GLU A 340 27.57 -21.58 -30.03
CA GLU A 340 26.98 -20.42 -30.69
C GLU A 340 28.06 -19.43 -31.15
N ILE A 341 29.06 -19.13 -30.31
CA ILE A 341 30.19 -18.28 -30.68
C ILE A 341 30.99 -18.90 -31.84
N LYS A 342 31.22 -20.22 -31.82
CA LYS A 342 31.91 -20.92 -32.92
C LYS A 342 31.10 -20.89 -34.21
N GLU A 343 29.78 -21.06 -34.14
CA GLU A 343 28.89 -20.97 -35.31
C GLU A 343 28.85 -19.56 -35.88
N LEU A 344 28.73 -18.54 -35.03
CA LEU A 344 28.81 -17.13 -35.45
C LEU A 344 30.17 -16.80 -36.06
N ALA A 345 31.27 -17.31 -35.50
CA ALA A 345 32.61 -17.14 -36.04
C ALA A 345 32.80 -17.80 -37.41
N LYS A 346 32.19 -18.97 -37.63
CA LYS A 346 32.16 -19.64 -38.93
C LYS A 346 31.29 -18.88 -39.94
N ALA A 347 30.11 -18.43 -39.52
CA ALA A 347 29.16 -17.68 -40.37
C ALA A 347 29.71 -16.30 -40.77
N SER A 348 30.52 -15.66 -39.93
CA SER A 348 31.11 -14.35 -40.22
C SER A 348 32.47 -14.43 -40.95
N GLY A 349 32.91 -15.62 -41.39
CA GLY A 349 34.19 -15.81 -42.07
C GLY A 349 35.42 -15.41 -41.24
N GLY A 350 35.39 -15.58 -39.92
CA GLY A 350 36.51 -15.25 -39.03
C GLY A 350 36.59 -13.78 -38.58
N LYS A 351 35.62 -12.94 -38.96
CA LYS A 351 35.56 -11.51 -38.59
C LYS A 351 34.78 -11.18 -37.31
N VAL A 352 34.66 -12.11 -36.35
CA VAL A 352 34.09 -11.79 -35.02
C VAL A 352 35.21 -11.24 -34.14
N VAL A 353 35.24 -9.90 -33.99
CA VAL A 353 36.06 -9.25 -32.96
C VAL A 353 35.47 -9.59 -31.61
N ALA A 354 36.26 -10.26 -30.75
CA ALA A 354 35.86 -10.57 -29.38
C ALA A 354 35.63 -9.27 -28.59
N PHE A 355 34.36 -8.90 -28.37
CA PHE A 355 33.96 -7.74 -27.55
C PHE A 355 34.16 -7.97 -26.02
N GLY A 356 34.97 -8.94 -25.62
CA GLY A 356 35.09 -9.42 -24.23
C GLY A 356 36.07 -8.66 -23.32
N GLN A 357 36.87 -7.72 -23.82
CA GLN A 357 37.89 -7.05 -22.99
C GLN A 357 37.91 -5.53 -23.18
N ARG A 358 36.89 -4.83 -22.66
CA ARG A 358 37.03 -3.40 -22.35
C ARG A 358 36.22 -3.00 -21.12
N LYS A 359 36.61 -3.54 -19.96
CA LYS A 359 36.31 -2.93 -18.65
C LYS A 359 37.32 -3.42 -17.59
N ARG A 360 38.53 -2.88 -17.66
CA ARG A 360 39.45 -2.77 -16.51
C ARG A 360 40.48 -1.68 -16.83
N LYS A 361 40.12 -0.44 -16.50
CA LYS A 361 40.96 0.69 -16.09
C LYS A 361 40.07 1.94 -16.01
N GLY A 362 40.00 2.54 -14.83
CA GLY A 362 39.11 3.64 -14.44
C GLY A 362 38.48 3.33 -13.11
#